data_AF-A0A1X7U781-F1
#
_entry.id   AF-A0A1X7U781-F1
#
_cell.length_a   1.000
_cell.length_b   1.000
_cell.length_c   1.000
_cell.angle_alpha   90.00
_cell.angle_beta   90.00
_cell.angle_gamma   90.00
#
_symmetry.space_group_name_H-M   'P 1'
#
loop_
_entity.id
_entity.type
_entity.pdbx_description
1 polymer ?
#
loop_
_entity_poly.entity_id
_entity_poly.type
_entity_poly.pdbx_seq_one_letter_code
_entity_poly.pdbx_strand_id
1 'polypeptide(L)'
;MAAVMKVLATSATHYVLIGIGTDVKVFDLMPLPGAADANLMLVFQRWFDADTDVNWDTLIKLCNNFPNELAKAKSHLAYIGKLRTAGNNVLYYTRRWHYSPLDGQQQSLLELCPED
;
A
#
# COMPACT_ATOMS: atom_id res chain seq x y z
N MET A 1 1.88 4.61 5.32
CA MET A 1 0.96 5.56 4.68
C MET A 1 1.54 6.30 3.47
N ALA A 2 2.46 7.26 3.63
CA ALA A 2 2.85 8.18 2.55
C ALA A 2 3.40 7.50 1.28
N ALA A 3 4.19 6.42 1.46
CA ALA A 3 4.69 5.62 0.35
C ALA A 3 3.57 4.90 -0.42
N VAL A 4 2.61 4.31 0.29
CA VAL A 4 1.47 3.59 -0.32
C VAL A 4 0.56 4.56 -1.07
N MET A 5 0.28 5.74 -0.48
CA MET A 5 -0.46 6.81 -1.15
C MET A 5 0.23 7.25 -2.45
N LYS A 6 1.55 7.44 -2.47
CA LYS A 6 2.28 7.80 -3.70
C LYS A 6 2.18 6.74 -4.80
N VAL A 7 2.15 5.47 -4.44
CA VAL A 7 2.03 4.36 -5.40
C VAL A 7 0.62 4.31 -5.99
N LEU A 8 -0.41 4.44 -5.14
CA LEU A 8 -1.81 4.19 -5.50
C LEU A 8 -2.63 5.45 -5.78
N ALA A 9 -2.08 6.66 -5.63
CA ALA A 9 -2.77 7.91 -5.93
C ALA A 9 -3.34 7.94 -7.35
N THR A 10 -2.58 7.42 -8.33
CA THR A 10 -3.06 7.35 -9.72
C THR A 10 -4.22 6.36 -9.94
N SER A 11 -4.54 5.55 -8.92
CA SER A 11 -5.62 4.57 -8.89
C SER A 11 -6.68 4.92 -7.83
N ALA A 12 -6.73 6.16 -7.33
CA ALA A 12 -7.67 6.58 -6.28
C ALA A 12 -9.15 6.38 -6.65
N THR A 13 -9.50 6.46 -7.93
CA THR A 13 -10.84 6.14 -8.42
C THR A 13 -11.25 4.68 -8.16
N HIS A 14 -10.30 3.80 -7.86
CA HIS A 14 -10.51 2.38 -7.54
C HIS A 14 -10.43 2.09 -6.03
N TYR A 15 -10.63 3.09 -5.15
CA TYR A 15 -10.53 2.91 -3.70
C TYR A 15 -11.41 1.78 -3.14
N VAL A 16 -12.60 1.52 -3.72
CA VAL A 16 -13.48 0.41 -3.31
C VAL A 16 -12.81 -0.94 -3.56
N LEU A 17 -12.27 -1.13 -4.77
CA LEU A 17 -11.56 -2.34 -5.17
C LEU A 17 -10.30 -2.55 -4.32
N ILE A 18 -9.55 -1.47 -4.09
CA ILE A 18 -8.36 -1.49 -3.24
C ILE A 18 -8.75 -1.90 -1.82
N GLY A 19 -9.79 -1.29 -1.25
CA GLY A 19 -10.25 -1.60 0.10
C GLY A 19 -10.73 -3.04 0.25
N ILE A 20 -11.49 -3.57 -0.71
CA ILE A 20 -11.90 -4.99 -0.70
C ILE A 20 -10.68 -5.91 -0.73
N GLY A 21 -9.72 -5.63 -1.60
CA GLY A 21 -8.53 -6.47 -1.72
C GLY A 21 -7.53 -6.32 -0.57
N THR A 22 -7.70 -5.32 0.30
CA THR A 22 -6.98 -5.18 1.58
C THR A 22 -7.83 -5.52 2.81
N ASP A 23 -8.99 -6.15 2.61
CA ASP A 23 -9.95 -6.51 3.66
C ASP A 23 -10.41 -5.34 4.55
N VAL A 24 -10.53 -4.15 3.96
CA VAL A 24 -11.02 -2.93 4.61
C VAL A 24 -12.50 -2.73 4.31
N LYS A 25 -13.28 -2.38 5.33
CA LYS A 25 -14.66 -1.94 5.16
C LYS A 25 -14.72 -0.66 4.32
N VAL A 26 -15.43 -0.71 3.19
CA VAL A 26 -15.60 0.42 2.25
C VAL A 26 -17.04 0.85 2.04
N PHE A 27 -18.02 0.11 2.57
CA PHE A 27 -19.45 0.35 2.29
C PHE A 27 -19.99 1.69 2.83
N ASP A 28 -19.31 2.27 3.80
CA ASP A 28 -19.63 3.58 4.37
C ASP A 28 -18.91 4.74 3.66
N LEU A 29 -18.04 4.44 2.69
CA LEU A 29 -17.40 5.45 1.86
C LEU A 29 -18.32 5.83 0.70
N MET A 30 -18.82 7.05 0.70
CA MET A 30 -19.70 7.53 -0.37
C MET A 30 -18.89 7.87 -1.63
N PRO A 31 -19.30 7.41 -2.82
CA PRO A 31 -18.70 7.79 -4.09
C PRO A 31 -19.14 9.21 -4.48
N LEU A 32 -18.56 10.22 -3.83
CA LEU A 32 -18.78 11.62 -4.18
C LEU A 32 -17.81 12.07 -5.27
N PRO A 33 -18.24 12.89 -6.25
CA PRO A 33 -17.33 13.50 -7.22
C PRO A 33 -16.21 14.26 -6.50
N GLY A 34 -14.96 14.00 -6.89
CA GLY A 34 -13.78 14.65 -6.31
C GLY A 34 -13.33 14.08 -4.94
N ALA A 35 -14.02 13.10 -4.36
CA ALA A 35 -13.66 12.51 -3.07
C ALA A 35 -12.75 11.27 -3.18
N ALA A 36 -12.35 10.86 -4.38
CA ALA A 36 -11.61 9.62 -4.61
C ALA A 36 -10.30 9.53 -3.80
N ASP A 37 -9.51 10.60 -3.77
CA ASP A 37 -8.25 10.65 -3.00
C ASP A 37 -8.48 10.58 -1.49
N ALA A 38 -9.52 11.26 -0.99
CA ALA A 38 -9.89 11.24 0.41
C ALA A 38 -10.39 9.84 0.83
N ASN A 39 -11.20 9.20 -0.01
CA ASN A 39 -11.67 7.84 0.24
C ASN A 39 -10.52 6.81 0.17
N LEU A 40 -9.59 6.96 -0.76
CA LEU A 40 -8.38 6.13 -0.80
C LEU A 40 -7.54 6.30 0.46
N MET A 41 -7.39 7.53 0.95
CA MET A 41 -6.70 7.82 2.19
C MET A 41 -7.40 7.15 3.39
N LEU A 42 -8.73 7.21 3.47
CA LEU A 42 -9.48 6.52 4.53
C LEU A 42 -9.33 4.99 4.44
N VAL A 43 -9.29 4.42 3.23
CA VAL A 43 -9.03 2.98 3.04
C VAL A 43 -7.68 2.59 3.63
N PHE A 44 -6.61 3.32 3.31
CA PHE A 44 -5.31 2.98 3.88
C PHE A 44 -5.23 3.29 5.37
N GLN A 45 -5.90 4.32 5.86
CA GLN A 45 -5.93 4.56 7.31
C GLN A 45 -6.51 3.35 8.04
N ARG A 46 -7.67 2.87 7.59
CA ARG A 46 -8.30 1.66 8.14
C ARG A 46 -7.45 0.41 7.97
N TRP A 47 -6.79 0.28 6.83
CA TRP A 47 -5.90 -0.84 6.58
C TRP A 47 -4.72 -0.86 7.56
N PHE A 48 -4.11 0.31 7.80
CA PHE A 48 -3.01 0.45 8.76
C PHE A 48 -3.49 0.30 10.21
N ASP A 49 -4.67 0.82 10.55
CA ASP A 49 -5.27 0.72 11.89
C ASP A 49 -5.69 -0.72 12.24
N ALA A 50 -6.00 -1.54 11.24
CA ALA A 50 -6.34 -2.96 11.46
C ALA A 50 -5.14 -3.81 11.92
N ASP A 51 -3.90 -3.32 11.73
CA ASP A 51 -2.62 -3.95 12.09
C ASP A 51 -2.45 -5.43 11.65
N THR A 52 -3.34 -5.93 10.79
CA THR A 52 -3.28 -7.26 10.19
C THR A 52 -2.76 -7.15 8.76
N ASP A 53 -1.59 -7.74 8.51
CA ASP A 53 -1.05 -7.98 7.16
C ASP A 53 -0.84 -6.75 6.26
N VAL A 54 -0.49 -5.62 6.88
CA VAL A 54 0.01 -4.42 6.18
C VAL A 54 1.43 -4.71 5.69
N ASN A 55 1.55 -5.34 4.53
CA ASN A 55 2.81 -5.68 3.90
C ASN A 55 2.78 -5.42 2.38
N TRP A 56 3.96 -5.43 1.75
CA TRP A 56 4.10 -5.19 0.32
C TRP A 56 3.51 -6.30 -0.54
N ASP A 57 3.47 -7.54 -0.06
CA ASP A 57 2.95 -8.67 -0.82
C ASP A 57 1.45 -8.55 -1.05
N THR A 58 0.70 -8.03 -0.06
CA THR A 58 -0.72 -7.72 -0.21
C THR A 58 -0.96 -6.74 -1.37
N LEU A 59 -0.13 -5.70 -1.50
CA LEU A 59 -0.23 -4.74 -2.61
C LEU A 59 0.18 -5.34 -3.97
N ILE A 60 1.18 -6.22 -3.99
CA ILE A 60 1.60 -6.92 -5.21
C ILE A 60 0.50 -7.88 -5.67
N LYS A 61 -0.07 -8.67 -4.75
CA LYS A 61 -1.22 -9.56 -5.01
C LYS A 61 -2.41 -8.76 -5.53
N LEU A 62 -2.73 -7.64 -4.90
CA LEU A 62 -3.79 -6.73 -5.33
C LEU A 62 -3.58 -6.27 -6.78
N CYS A 63 -2.38 -5.79 -7.11
CA CYS A 63 -2.03 -5.35 -8.46
C CYS A 63 -2.05 -6.50 -9.50
N ASN A 64 -1.80 -7.74 -9.08
CA ASN A 64 -1.88 -8.90 -9.95
C ASN A 64 -3.33 -9.37 -10.19
N ASN A 65 -4.19 -9.22 -9.19
CA ASN A 65 -5.62 -9.58 -9.29
C ASN A 65 -6.41 -8.57 -10.14
N PHE A 66 -5.97 -7.30 -10.16
CA PHE A 66 -6.63 -6.21 -10.89
C PHE A 66 -5.65 -5.50 -11.83
N PRO A 67 -5.10 -6.21 -12.84
CA PRO A 67 -4.02 -5.71 -13.66
C PRO A 67 -4.40 -4.52 -14.54
N ASN A 68 -5.68 -4.36 -14.89
CA ASN A 68 -6.15 -3.26 -15.74
C ASN A 68 -6.34 -1.98 -14.93
N GLU A 69 -6.95 -2.10 -13.76
CA GLU A 69 -7.29 -1.02 -12.85
C GLU A 69 -6.04 -0.49 -12.11
N LEU A 70 -5.08 -1.37 -11.86
CA LEU A 70 -3.88 -1.08 -11.07
C LEU A 70 -2.57 -1.18 -11.87
N ALA A 71 -2.64 -1.15 -13.21
CA ALA A 71 -1.46 -1.24 -14.08
C ALA A 71 -0.34 -0.23 -13.74
N LYS A 72 -0.75 1.03 -13.47
CA LYS A 72 0.17 2.12 -13.11
C LYS A 72 0.81 1.89 -11.75
N ALA A 73 0.00 1.50 -10.76
CA ALA A 73 0.48 1.16 -9.43
C ALA A 73 1.48 -0.01 -9.48
N LYS A 74 1.16 -1.08 -10.23
CA LYS A 74 2.05 -2.22 -10.46
C LYS A 74 3.41 -1.81 -11.05
N SER A 75 3.39 -0.95 -12.06
CA SER A 75 4.61 -0.45 -12.70
C SER A 75 5.45 0.38 -11.71
N HIS A 76 4.80 1.22 -10.90
CA HIS A 76 5.46 2.03 -9.89
C HIS A 76 6.05 1.18 -8.75
N LEU A 77 5.33 0.15 -8.30
CA LEU A 77 5.82 -0.86 -7.36
C LEU A 77 7.08 -1.56 -7.87
N ALA A 78 7.06 -2.02 -9.13
CA ALA A 78 8.19 -2.68 -9.75
C ALA A 78 9.40 -1.74 -9.86
N TYR A 79 9.18 -0.46 -10.18
CA TYR A 79 10.23 0.55 -10.24
C TYR A 79 10.87 0.81 -8.87
N ILE A 80 10.06 1.00 -7.82
CA ILE A 80 10.55 1.19 -6.45
C ILE A 80 11.29 -0.07 -5.98
N GLY A 81 10.79 -1.26 -6.29
CA GLY A 81 11.47 -2.52 -6.03
C GLY A 81 12.86 -2.57 -6.68
N LYS A 82 12.95 -2.22 -7.97
CA LYS A 82 14.22 -2.17 -8.72
C LYS A 82 15.24 -1.18 -8.16
N LEU A 83 14.81 0.02 -7.79
CA LEU A 83 15.68 1.02 -7.16
C LEU A 83 16.26 0.52 -5.83
N ARG A 84 15.47 -0.25 -5.06
CA ARG A 84 15.92 -0.84 -3.80
C ARG A 84 16.89 -2.01 -4.00
N THR A 85 16.84 -2.67 -5.15
CA THR A 85 17.73 -3.80 -5.51
C THR A 85 18.97 -3.37 -6.29
N ALA A 86 19.22 -2.07 -6.49
CA ALA A 86 20.41 -1.56 -7.20
C ALA A 86 21.75 -1.81 -6.46
N GLY A 87 21.73 -2.56 -5.35
CA GLY A 87 22.88 -3.30 -4.80
C GLY A 87 22.74 -4.79 -5.07
N ASN A 88 22.95 -5.21 -6.33
CA ASN A 88 23.25 -6.55 -6.90
C ASN A 88 22.66 -7.87 -6.32
N ASN A 89 21.77 -7.86 -5.32
CA ASN A 89 21.05 -9.05 -4.85
C ASN A 89 19.56 -8.73 -4.78
N VAL A 90 18.79 -9.28 -5.73
CA VAL A 90 17.33 -9.25 -5.68
C VAL A 90 16.87 -10.26 -4.64
N LEU A 91 16.81 -9.82 -3.39
CA LEU A 91 16.10 -10.53 -2.33
C LEU A 91 14.71 -9.90 -2.20
N TYR A 92 13.66 -10.72 -2.27
CA TYR A 92 12.29 -10.31 -2.02
C TYR A 92 12.14 -10.02 -0.53
N TYR A 93 12.55 -8.82 -0.08
CA TYR A 93 12.44 -8.45 1.32
C TYR A 93 10.98 -8.15 1.68
N THR A 94 10.32 -9.08 2.38
CA THR A 94 9.04 -8.82 3.04
C THR A 94 9.30 -8.00 4.31
N ARG A 95 9.06 -6.69 4.26
CA ARG A 95 9.02 -5.85 5.47
C ARG A 95 7.59 -5.55 5.87
N ARG A 96 7.24 -5.96 7.11
CA ARG A 96 6.03 -5.55 7.84
C ARG A 96 6.19 -4.07 8.24
N TRP A 97 5.15 -3.26 8.07
CA TRP A 97 5.14 -1.92 8.67
C TRP A 97 4.86 -2.06 10.17
N HIS A 98 5.63 -1.40 11.03
CA HIS A 98 5.22 -1.16 12.42
C HIS A 98 4.72 0.28 12.52
N TYR A 99 3.45 0.47 12.85
CA TYR A 99 2.86 1.79 13.07
C TYR A 99 3.02 2.16 14.55
N SER A 100 3.75 3.25 14.84
CA SER A 100 3.82 3.80 16.20
C SER A 100 2.87 5.00 16.28
N PRO A 101 1.80 4.96 17.11
CA PRO A 101 0.81 6.04 17.18
C PRO A 101 1.31 7.34 17.81
N LEU A 102 2.51 7.35 18.42
CA LEU A 102 2.89 8.39 19.39
C LEU A 102 3.37 9.71 18.78
N ASP A 103 3.88 9.76 17.54
CA ASP A 103 4.59 10.96 17.06
C ASP A 103 4.07 11.58 15.75
N GLY A 104 3.02 11.04 15.13
CA GLY A 104 2.46 11.61 13.88
C GLY A 104 3.43 11.67 12.68
N GLN A 105 4.70 11.28 12.86
CA GLN A 105 5.69 11.06 11.83
C GLN A 105 5.87 9.56 11.65
N GLN A 106 5.56 9.06 10.44
CA GLN A 106 6.06 7.75 10.01
C GLN A 106 7.60 7.82 9.94
N GLN A 107 8.29 7.38 10.98
CA GLN A 107 9.68 6.96 10.82
C GLN A 107 9.71 5.60 10.15
N SER A 108 10.34 5.56 8.99
CA SER A 108 10.68 4.31 8.30
C SER A 108 11.89 3.73 9.02
N LEU A 109 11.71 3.09 10.18
CA LEU A 109 12.81 2.38 10.83
C LEU A 109 13.15 1.14 9.99
N LEU A 110 14.34 1.17 9.39
CA LEU A 110 14.94 0.08 8.64
C LEU A 110 15.39 -1.01 9.63
N GLU A 111 14.48 -1.82 10.15
CA GLU A 111 14.89 -3.11 10.70
C GLU A 111 15.08 -4.08 9.52
N LEU A 112 16.32 -4.55 9.38
CA LEU A 112 16.69 -5.70 8.57
C LEU A 112 16.50 -6.90 9.48
N CYS A 113 15.33 -7.56 9.44
CA CYS A 113 15.23 -8.89 10.04
C CYS A 113 15.90 -9.87 9.06
N PRO A 114 17.00 -10.55 9.45
CA PRO A 114 17.40 -11.75 8.73
C PRO A 114 16.29 -12.80 8.87
N GLU A 115 16.01 -13.54 7.80
CA GLU A 115 15.16 -14.73 7.89
C GLU A 115 15.93 -15.82 8.66
N ASP A 116 15.26 -16.46 9.63
CA ASP A 116 15.76 -17.65 10.33
C ASP A 116 15.72 -18.90 9.42
#